data_AF-H8Z3T2-F1
#
_entry.id   AF-H8Z3T2-F1
#
_cell.length_a   1.000
_cell.length_b   1.000
_cell.length_c   1.000
_cell.angle_alpha   90.00
_cell.angle_beta   90.00
_cell.angle_gamma   90.00
#
_symmetry.space_group_name_H-M   'P 1'
#
loop_
_entity.id
_entity.type
_entity.pdbx_description
1 polymer ?
#
loop_
_entity_poly.entity_id
_entity_poly.type
_entity_poly.pdbx_seq_one_letter_code
_entity_poly.pdbx_strand_id
1 'polypeptide(L)'
;MTYRICILDNAQDDLDWLRKNDRTSYVKCFDLVREIMNDPRSGSGKPERLRYFEKEVYSRRVNQKDRLVYTIYESLQEIDISSFRGHYD
;
A
#
# COMPACT_ATOMS: atom_id res chain seq x y z
N MET A 1 -13.46 -11.39 4.21
CA MET A 1 -12.53 -11.57 5.34
C MET A 1 -11.79 -10.26 5.52
N THR A 2 -11.51 -9.83 6.74
CA THR A 2 -10.91 -8.51 7.00
C THR A 2 -9.48 -8.71 7.49
N TYR A 3 -8.50 -8.25 6.72
CA TYR A 3 -7.09 -8.31 7.10
C TYR A 3 -6.79 -7.23 8.13
N ARG A 4 -5.88 -7.50 9.07
CA ARG A 4 -5.30 -6.46 9.93
C ARG A 4 -4.23 -5.72 9.15
N ILE A 5 -4.31 -4.40 9.12
CA ILE A 5 -3.32 -3.55 8.46
C ILE A 5 -2.28 -3.08 9.47
N CYS A 6 -1.01 -3.30 9.15
CA CYS A 6 0.15 -2.76 9.85
C CYS A 6 0.83 -1.75 8.91
N ILE A 7 0.95 -0.50 9.33
CA ILE A 7 1.69 0.54 8.59
C ILE A 7 3.10 0.58 9.19
N LEU A 8 4.10 0.30 8.37
CA LEU A 8 5.51 0.35 8.80
C LEU A 8 6.00 1.79 8.92
N ASP A 9 7.05 2.02 9.70
CA ASP A 9 7.55 3.38 10.00
C ASP A 9 7.87 4.19 8.75
N ASN A 10 8.48 3.58 7.74
CA ASN A 10 8.78 4.26 6.47
C ASN A 10 7.52 4.62 5.66
N ALA A 11 6.47 3.80 5.74
CA ALA A 11 5.17 4.14 5.16
C ALA A 11 4.45 5.24 5.95
N GLN A 12 4.70 5.33 7.27
CA GLN A 12 4.18 6.42 8.08
C GLN A 12 4.80 7.77 7.66
N ASP A 13 6.12 7.80 7.43
CA ASP A 13 6.82 8.99 6.91
C ASP A 13 6.26 9.42 5.54
N ASP A 14 5.94 8.46 4.68
CA ASP A 14 5.30 8.73 3.39
C ASP A 14 3.95 9.43 3.54
N LEU A 15 3.11 8.93 4.46
CA LEU A 15 1.80 9.52 4.74
C LEU A 15 1.93 10.93 5.30
N ASP A 16 2.88 11.18 6.20
CA ASP A 16 3.12 12.51 6.74
C ASP A 16 3.59 13.50 5.67
N TRP A 17 4.44 13.06 4.76
CA TRP A 17 4.82 13.88 3.61
C TRP A 17 3.65 14.15 2.67
N LEU A 18 2.85 13.12 2.32
CA LEU A 18 1.67 13.29 1.45
C LEU A 18 0.65 14.24 2.10
N ARG A 19 0.39 14.09 3.39
CA ARG A 19 -0.53 14.93 4.14
C ARG A 19 -0.16 16.42 4.04
N LYS A 20 1.14 16.73 4.00
CA LYS A 20 1.66 18.10 3.90
C LYS A 20 1.75 18.62 2.45
N ASN A 21 2.08 17.76 1.48
CA ASN A 21 2.47 18.20 0.13
C ASN A 21 1.49 17.78 -0.98
N ASP A 22 0.77 16.68 -0.81
CA ASP A 22 -0.20 16.16 -1.79
C ASP A 22 -1.39 15.49 -1.09
N ARG A 23 -2.34 16.34 -0.68
CA ARG A 23 -3.55 15.91 0.03
C ARG A 23 -4.43 14.98 -0.81
N THR A 24 -4.40 15.10 -2.13
CA THR A 24 -5.18 14.24 -3.03
C THR A 24 -4.65 12.81 -2.99
N SER A 25 -3.33 12.64 -3.11
CA SER A 25 -2.70 11.33 -2.96
C SER A 25 -2.87 10.77 -1.55
N TYR A 26 -2.79 11.61 -0.50
CA TYR A 26 -3.04 11.18 0.88
C TYR A 26 -4.44 10.56 1.07
N VAL A 27 -5.50 11.21 0.58
CA VAL A 27 -6.87 10.68 0.66
C VAL A 27 -6.98 9.38 -0.14
N LYS A 28 -6.38 9.32 -1.33
CA LYS A 28 -6.40 8.11 -2.14
C LYS A 28 -5.68 6.92 -1.48
N CYS A 29 -4.59 7.17 -0.74
CA CYS A 29 -3.95 6.13 0.06
C CYS A 29 -4.93 5.53 1.07
N PHE A 30 -5.71 6.36 1.77
CA PHE A 30 -6.73 5.89 2.71
C PHE A 30 -7.79 5.00 2.04
N ASP A 31 -8.29 5.40 0.87
CA ASP A 31 -9.26 4.59 0.12
C ASP A 31 -8.67 3.24 -0.31
N LEU A 32 -7.42 3.25 -0.80
CA LEU A 32 -6.70 2.02 -1.16
C LEU A 32 -6.50 1.09 0.04
N VAL A 33 -6.15 1.61 1.21
CA VAL A 33 -5.99 0.80 2.44
C VAL A 33 -7.30 0.11 2.82
N ARG A 34 -8.43 0.82 2.72
CA ARG A 34 -9.75 0.25 3.00
C ARG A 34 -10.13 -0.86 2.03
N GLU A 35 -9.79 -0.71 0.76
CA GLU A 35 -9.97 -1.78 -0.24
C GLU A 35 -9.07 -2.97 0.07
N ILE A 36 -7.77 -2.74 0.31
CA ILE A 36 -6.78 -3.79 0.61
C ILE A 36 -7.18 -4.61 1.83
N MET A 37 -7.76 -3.98 2.85
CA MET A 37 -8.26 -4.65 4.06
C MET A 37 -9.32 -5.72 3.75
N ASN A 38 -10.08 -5.58 2.67
CA ASN A 38 -11.18 -6.47 2.30
C ASN A 38 -10.80 -7.41 1.13
N ASP A 39 -10.15 -6.87 0.10
CA ASP A 39 -9.64 -7.61 -1.04
C ASP A 39 -8.25 -7.09 -1.44
N PRO A 40 -7.19 -7.72 -0.90
CA PRO A 40 -5.84 -7.27 -1.17
C PRO A 40 -5.34 -7.63 -2.57
N ARG A 41 -6.01 -8.51 -3.31
CA ARG A 41 -5.52 -8.99 -4.63
C ARG A 41 -6.22 -8.33 -5.80
N SER A 42 -7.34 -7.62 -5.57
CA SER A 42 -8.11 -6.95 -6.61
C SER A 42 -8.55 -5.53 -6.22
N GLY A 43 -9.18 -4.80 -7.14
CA GLY A 43 -9.72 -3.46 -6.90
C GLY A 43 -8.93 -2.34 -7.57
N SER A 44 -9.01 -1.15 -6.99
CA SER A 44 -8.47 0.07 -7.57
C SER A 44 -6.93 0.15 -7.46
N GLY A 45 -6.35 1.08 -8.21
CA GLY A 45 -4.89 1.25 -8.25
C GLY A 45 -4.16 0.19 -9.06
N LYS A 46 -4.83 -0.67 -9.82
CA LYS A 46 -4.20 -1.73 -10.66
C LYS A 46 -3.23 -2.58 -9.84
N PRO A 47 -3.73 -3.48 -8.98
CA PRO A 47 -2.88 -4.36 -8.17
C PRO A 47 -1.94 -5.20 -9.05
N GLU A 48 -0.65 -5.14 -8.76
CA GLU A 48 0.41 -5.85 -9.50
C GLU A 48 1.24 -6.69 -8.52
N ARG A 49 1.28 -8.02 -8.70
CA ARG A 49 2.11 -8.92 -7.89
C ARG A 49 3.58 -8.77 -8.28
N LEU A 50 4.43 -8.39 -7.31
CA LEU A 50 5.86 -8.25 -7.52
C LEU A 50 6.54 -9.63 -7.49
N ARG A 51 7.21 -10.00 -8.60
CA ARG A 51 7.74 -11.36 -8.81
C ARG A 51 9.09 -11.64 -8.16
N TYR A 52 9.81 -10.60 -7.76
CA TYR A 52 11.16 -10.72 -7.20
C TYR A 52 11.19 -11.00 -5.69
N PHE A 53 10.02 -11.10 -5.05
CA PHE A 53 9.90 -11.37 -3.63
C PHE A 53 9.37 -12.79 -3.41
N GLU A 54 9.99 -13.52 -2.48
CA GLU A 54 9.48 -14.83 -2.04
C GLU A 54 8.11 -14.70 -1.35
N LYS A 55 7.91 -13.59 -0.62
CA LYS A 55 6.64 -13.25 0.02
C LYS A 55 5.60 -12.76 -0.99
N GLU A 56 4.35 -12.75 -0.56
CA GLU A 56 3.24 -12.20 -1.35
C GLU A 56 3.20 -10.67 -1.32
N VAL A 57 4.04 -10.06 -2.16
CA VAL A 57 4.18 -8.60 -2.26
C VAL A 57 3.41 -8.05 -3.45
N TYR A 58 2.61 -7.02 -3.22
CA TYR A 58 1.82 -6.32 -4.22
C TYR A 58 2.15 -4.83 -4.26
N SER A 59 1.95 -4.24 -5.44
CA SER A 59 2.02 -2.80 -5.67
C SER A 59 0.69 -2.30 -6.23
N ARG A 60 0.24 -1.12 -5.78
CA ARG A 60 -0.89 -0.38 -6.34
C ARG A 60 -0.48 1.06 -6.64
N ARG A 61 -1.08 1.64 -7.66
CA ARG A 61 -0.86 3.03 -8.12
C ARG A 61 -1.63 4.00 -7.24
N VAL A 62 -0.89 4.81 -6.48
CA VAL A 62 -1.44 5.99 -5.80
C VAL A 62 -1.68 7.07 -6.85
N ASN A 63 -0.64 7.45 -7.58
CA ASN A 63 -0.72 8.39 -8.70
C ASN A 63 0.18 7.92 -9.86
N GLN A 64 0.53 8.80 -10.80
CA GLN A 64 1.40 8.43 -11.92
C GLN A 64 2.78 7.96 -11.45
N LYS A 65 3.34 8.63 -10.43
CA LYS A 65 4.69 8.42 -9.90
C LYS A 65 4.70 7.44 -8.73
N ASP A 66 3.81 7.62 -7.77
CA ASP A 66 3.84 6.93 -6.48
C ASP A 66 3.14 5.58 -6.49
N ARG A 67 3.65 4.67 -5.65
CA ARG A 67 3.12 3.32 -5.47
C ARG A 67 2.92 3.02 -3.99
N LEU A 68 1.79 2.39 -3.68
CA LEU A 68 1.53 1.74 -2.41
C LEU A 68 2.04 0.30 -2.53
N VAL A 69 3.01 -0.07 -1.69
CA VAL A 69 3.60 -1.41 -1.66
C VAL A 69 3.24 -2.10 -0.35
N TYR A 70 2.80 -3.35 -0.44
CA TYR A 70 2.35 -4.11 0.72
C TYR A 70 2.61 -5.60 0.59
N THR A 71 2.73 -6.27 1.72
CA THR A 71 2.97 -7.72 1.83
C THR A 71 1.78 -8.37 2.52
N ILE A 72 1.25 -9.45 1.94
CA ILE A 72 0.14 -10.24 2.48
C ILE A 72 0.70 -11.43 3.26
N TYR A 73 0.28 -11.57 4.52
CA TYR A 73 0.53 -12.74 5.36
C TYR A 73 -0.78 -13.50 5.55
N GLU A 74 -1.08 -14.37 4.60
CA GLU A 74 -2.38 -15.06 4.53
C GLU A 74 -2.70 -15.89 5.78
N SER A 75 -1.70 -16.60 6.34
CA SER A 75 -1.88 -17.43 7.55
C SER A 75 -2.21 -16.61 8.80
N LEU A 76 -1.80 -15.34 8.84
CA LEU A 76 -2.02 -14.44 9.97
C LEU A 76 -3.20 -13.49 9.75
N GLN A 77 -3.77 -13.47 8.54
CA GLN A 77 -4.72 -12.45 8.07
C GLN A 77 -4.18 -11.03 8.32
N GLU A 78 -2.91 -10.81 8.01
CA GLU A 78 -2.20 -9.54 8.21
C GLU A 78 -1.65 -9.00 6.90
N ILE A 79 -1.56 -7.67 6.81
CA ILE A 79 -0.94 -6.97 5.70
C ILE A 79 -0.02 -5.88 6.24
N ASP A 80 1.25 -5.96 5.86
CA ASP A 80 2.22 -4.88 6.12
C ASP A 80 2.25 -3.94 4.92
N ILE A 81 2.01 -2.66 5.14
CA ILE A 81 2.22 -1.61 4.14
C ILE A 81 3.60 -1.02 4.36
N SER A 82 4.47 -1.20 3.36
CA SER A 82 5.86 -0.78 3.43
C SER A 82 6.13 0.53 2.71
N SER A 83 5.24 1.04 1.88
CA SER A 83 5.41 2.37 1.28
C SER A 83 4.10 2.89 0.70
N PHE A 84 3.97 4.22 0.64
CA PHE A 84 2.94 4.92 -0.14
C PHE A 84 3.51 5.80 -1.25
N ARG A 85 4.84 5.94 -1.34
CA ARG A 85 5.52 6.83 -2.28
C ARG A 85 6.69 6.14 -2.98
N GLY A 86 6.87 6.45 -4.25
CA GLY A 86 7.99 5.93 -5.02
C GLY A 86 9.28 6.65 -4.64
N HIS A 87 10.00 6.18 -3.63
CA HIS A 87 11.40 6.58 -3.41
C HIS A 87 12.27 5.81 -4.41
N TYR A 88 12.46 6.40 -5.59
CA TYR A 88 13.63 6.09 -6.42
C TYR A 88 14.59 7.24 -6.23
N ASP A 89 15.59 7.05 -5.37
CA ASP A 89 16.90 7.65 -5.60
C ASP A 89 17.63 6.80 -6.65
#